data_AF-A0A950Q428-F1
#
_entry.id   AF-A0A950Q428-F1
#
_cell.length_a   1.000
_cell.length_b   1.000
_cell.length_c   1.000
_cell.angle_alpha   90.00
_cell.angle_beta   90.00
_cell.angle_gamma   90.00
#
_symmetry.space_group_name_H-M   'P 1'
#
loop_
_entity.id
_entity.type
_entity.pdbx_description
1 polymer ?
#
loop_
_entity_poly.entity_id
_entity_poly.type
_entity_poly.pdbx_seq_one_letter_code
_entity_poly.pdbx_strand_id
1 'polypeptide(L)'
;MTGPGASVTKPSWQAASVAVASPDPVVVSVNVGRPRTTEWQGREVRSGIWKEPVDGPIEVAGVNLAGDDQADRRVHGGPDKAVYAYSVEDYAWWAESLGRAVAPATFGENLTTAGIDLTASFIGDRWRVGTAVLEISQPRTPCYKLGMRMGDEGFPGRFEAAGRPGAYLRIVEEGVITKGDAIHVDEAAQPAITVGSLVAR
;
A
#
# COMPACT_ATOMS: atom_id res chain seq x y z
N MET A 1 -35.00 13.15 26.77
CA MET A 1 -33.69 12.51 26.53
C MET A 1 -33.80 11.68 25.26
N THR A 2 -33.44 12.25 24.12
CA THR A 2 -33.19 11.53 22.85
C THR A 2 -32.25 12.44 22.05
N GLY A 3 -30.96 12.07 21.98
CA GLY A 3 -29.94 12.85 21.28
C GLY A 3 -30.07 12.76 19.76
N PRO A 4 -29.53 13.73 18.99
CA PRO A 4 -29.64 13.71 17.54
C PRO A 4 -28.64 12.71 16.96
N GLY A 5 -29.13 11.85 16.06
CA GLY A 5 -28.30 10.92 15.28
C GLY A 5 -27.33 11.69 14.39
N ALA A 6 -26.04 11.53 14.64
CA ALA A 6 -25.00 12.03 13.75
C ALA A 6 -25.06 11.24 12.44
N SER A 7 -25.50 11.93 11.38
CA SER A 7 -25.36 11.47 10.00
C SER A 7 -23.87 11.38 9.67
N VAL A 8 -23.34 10.16 9.58
CA VAL A 8 -22.00 9.92 9.05
C VAL A 8 -22.10 10.04 7.54
N THR A 9 -21.78 11.21 7.01
CA THR A 9 -21.58 11.43 5.58
C THR A 9 -20.35 10.63 5.14
N LYS A 10 -20.56 9.56 4.37
CA LYS A 10 -19.47 8.84 3.68
C LYS A 10 -18.84 9.81 2.67
N PRO A 11 -17.50 9.93 2.59
CA PRO A 11 -16.86 10.70 1.53
C PRO A 11 -17.27 10.08 0.18
N SER A 12 -17.87 10.88 -0.68
CA SER A 12 -18.15 10.49 -2.06
C SER A 12 -16.85 10.53 -2.84
N TRP A 13 -16.17 9.39 -2.92
CA TRP A 13 -15.13 9.19 -3.93
C TRP A 13 -15.83 9.14 -5.29
N GLN A 14 -15.94 10.29 -5.94
CA GLN A 14 -16.26 10.31 -7.37
C GLN A 14 -15.07 9.64 -8.06
N ALA A 15 -15.36 8.60 -8.83
CA ALA A 15 -14.41 8.03 -9.78
C ALA A 15 -14.12 9.09 -10.84
N ALA A 16 -13.22 10.01 -10.52
CA ALA A 16 -12.55 10.77 -11.55
C ALA A 16 -11.78 9.75 -12.37
N SER A 17 -12.15 9.61 -13.64
CA SER A 17 -11.29 8.99 -14.64
C SER A 17 -10.01 9.83 -14.70
N VAL A 18 -9.02 9.44 -13.91
CA VAL A 18 -7.70 10.04 -13.91
C VAL A 18 -6.98 9.47 -15.13
N ALA A 19 -7.24 10.07 -16.29
CA ALA A 19 -6.26 10.04 -17.37
C ALA A 19 -5.13 10.97 -16.92
N VAL A 20 -4.04 10.45 -16.37
CA VAL A 20 -2.89 11.28 -15.97
C VAL A 20 -1.61 10.65 -16.48
N ALA A 21 -1.15 11.20 -17.59
CA ALA A 21 0.27 11.33 -17.86
C ALA A 21 0.82 12.43 -16.92
N SER A 22 1.24 12.06 -15.72
CA SER A 22 2.26 12.82 -15.00
C SER A 22 3.59 12.13 -15.32
N PRO A 23 4.60 12.85 -15.85
CA PRO A 23 5.86 12.22 -16.22
C PRO A 23 6.69 11.77 -15.01
N ASP A 24 6.43 12.34 -13.82
CA ASP A 24 7.25 12.11 -12.63
C ASP A 24 6.50 11.31 -11.56
N PRO A 25 7.12 10.29 -10.96
CA PRO A 25 6.56 9.52 -9.86
C PRO A 25 6.16 10.37 -8.64
N VAL A 26 5.01 10.06 -8.01
CA VAL A 26 4.46 10.85 -6.89
C VAL A 26 3.68 10.00 -5.88
N VAL A 27 3.63 10.44 -4.61
CA VAL A 27 2.74 9.89 -3.58
C VAL A 27 1.33 10.48 -3.74
N VAL A 28 0.37 9.63 -4.12
CA VAL A 28 -1.05 10.00 -4.26
C VAL A 28 -1.79 9.96 -2.92
N SER A 29 -1.42 9.03 -2.05
CA SER A 29 -2.02 8.86 -0.72
C SER A 29 -1.01 8.28 0.26
N VAL A 30 -1.03 8.79 1.49
CA VAL A 30 -0.40 8.16 2.64
C VAL A 30 -1.51 7.54 3.47
N ASN A 31 -1.39 6.26 3.78
CA ASN A 31 -2.42 5.50 4.46
C ASN A 31 -1.85 4.84 5.72
N VAL A 32 -2.58 4.97 6.83
CA VAL A 32 -2.18 4.38 8.10
C VAL A 32 -3.37 3.73 8.77
N GLY A 33 -3.11 2.76 9.63
CA GLY A 33 -4.14 2.07 10.40
C GLY A 33 -3.54 1.23 11.51
N ARG A 34 -4.23 1.20 12.65
CA ARG A 34 -3.85 0.31 13.76
C ARG A 34 -4.59 -1.03 13.64
N PRO A 35 -3.96 -2.15 14.05
CA PRO A 35 -4.61 -3.45 14.03
C PRO A 35 -5.92 -3.43 14.80
N ARG A 36 -6.98 -3.92 14.15
CA ARG A 36 -8.29 -4.12 14.76
C ARG A 36 -8.66 -5.59 14.78
N THR A 37 -9.48 -5.97 15.74
CA THR A 37 -10.08 -7.31 15.82
C THR A 37 -11.38 -7.31 15.04
N THR A 38 -11.58 -8.35 14.23
CA THR A 38 -12.83 -8.62 13.52
C THR A 38 -13.13 -10.11 13.60
N GLU A 39 -14.41 -10.47 13.49
CA GLU A 39 -14.79 -11.85 13.28
C GLU A 39 -14.61 -12.22 11.79
N TRP A 40 -14.02 -13.38 11.53
CA TRP A 40 -13.91 -13.99 10.22
C TRP A 40 -14.05 -15.50 10.35
N GLN A 41 -15.03 -16.09 9.66
CA GLN A 41 -15.36 -17.52 9.75
C GLN A 41 -15.54 -18.01 11.21
N GLY A 42 -16.21 -17.23 12.06
CA GLY A 42 -16.45 -17.58 13.46
C GLY A 42 -15.21 -17.54 14.35
N ARG A 43 -14.12 -16.90 13.90
CA ARG A 43 -12.89 -16.70 14.68
C ARG A 43 -12.54 -15.23 14.77
N GLU A 44 -12.05 -14.80 15.93
CA GLU A 44 -11.45 -13.47 16.07
C GLU A 44 -10.10 -13.40 15.34
N VAL A 45 -9.97 -12.42 14.45
CA VAL A 45 -8.75 -12.16 13.69
C VAL A 45 -8.32 -10.73 13.94
N ARG A 46 -7.08 -10.55 14.42
CA ARG A 46 -6.42 -9.25 14.55
C ARG A 46 -5.66 -8.91 13.26
N SER A 47 -5.95 -7.77 12.66
CA SER A 47 -5.38 -7.38 11.36
C SER A 47 -5.20 -5.88 11.19
N GLY A 48 -4.08 -5.47 10.60
CA GLY A 48 -3.80 -4.11 10.13
C GLY A 48 -4.04 -3.92 8.62
N ILE A 49 -4.82 -4.80 7.98
CA ILE A 49 -5.15 -4.69 6.55
C ILE A 49 -6.04 -3.48 6.25
N TRP A 50 -6.76 -2.98 7.25
CA TRP A 50 -7.54 -1.77 7.15
C TRP A 50 -6.68 -0.56 7.52
N LYS A 51 -6.37 0.23 6.50
CA LYS A 51 -5.78 1.56 6.62
C LYS A 51 -6.71 2.58 6.00
N GLU A 52 -6.52 3.84 6.36
CA GLU A 52 -7.28 4.96 5.83
C GLU A 52 -6.31 6.06 5.37
N PRO A 53 -6.63 6.79 4.29
CA PRO A 53 -5.86 7.97 3.91
C PRO A 53 -5.79 8.98 5.05
N VAL A 54 -4.61 9.56 5.23
CA VAL A 54 -4.38 10.65 6.18
C VAL A 54 -3.87 11.89 5.46
N ASP A 55 -4.28 13.05 5.96
CA ASP A 55 -3.82 14.35 5.47
C ASP A 55 -2.64 14.86 6.31
N GLY A 56 -1.77 15.61 5.66
CA GLY A 56 -0.62 16.27 6.28
C GLY A 56 0.63 15.39 6.39
N PRO A 57 1.70 15.94 6.99
CA PRO A 57 2.99 15.28 7.08
C PRO A 57 2.96 14.10 8.06
N ILE A 58 3.47 12.95 7.61
CA ILE A 58 3.56 11.70 8.40
C ILE A 58 5.02 11.33 8.59
N GLU A 59 5.40 11.15 9.85
CA GLU A 59 6.74 10.68 10.22
C GLU A 59 6.92 9.21 9.79
N VAL A 60 8.10 8.93 9.23
CA VAL A 60 8.56 7.63 8.79
C VAL A 60 9.79 7.29 9.63
N ALA A 61 9.63 6.40 10.61
CA ALA A 61 10.67 6.12 11.59
C ALA A 61 10.62 4.66 12.09
N GLY A 62 11.79 4.14 12.48
CA GLY A 62 11.96 2.78 12.94
C GLY A 62 11.54 1.74 11.90
N VAL A 63 10.34 1.19 12.06
CA VAL A 63 9.79 0.16 11.16
C VAL A 63 8.36 0.48 10.71
N ASN A 64 7.92 1.73 10.81
CA ASN A 64 6.58 2.11 10.37
C ASN A 64 6.39 3.61 10.09
N LEU A 65 5.19 3.96 9.62
CA LEU A 65 4.65 5.32 9.58
C LEU A 65 3.96 5.66 10.90
N ALA A 66 4.06 6.91 11.32
CA ALA A 66 3.31 7.41 12.47
C ALA A 66 1.80 7.23 12.26
N GLY A 67 1.14 6.63 13.24
CA GLY A 67 -0.28 6.27 13.16
C GLY A 67 -0.56 4.87 12.60
N ASP A 68 0.43 4.21 12.00
CA ASP A 68 0.32 2.85 11.50
C ASP A 68 0.84 1.81 12.50
N ASP A 69 0.27 0.61 12.51
CA ASP A 69 0.83 -0.52 13.26
C ASP A 69 0.55 -1.86 12.57
N GLN A 70 1.39 -2.84 12.87
CA GLN A 70 1.39 -4.15 12.22
C GLN A 70 0.92 -5.20 13.22
N ALA A 71 -0.11 -5.97 12.84
CA ALA A 71 -0.72 -6.96 13.74
C ALA A 71 0.26 -8.08 14.16
N ASP A 72 1.17 -8.45 13.24
CA ASP A 72 2.24 -9.41 13.47
C ASP A 72 3.49 -8.99 12.68
N ARG A 73 4.51 -8.55 13.42
CA ARG A 73 5.77 -8.03 12.85
C ARG A 73 6.75 -9.13 12.41
N ARG A 74 6.51 -10.40 12.76
CA ARG A 74 7.36 -11.52 12.29
C ARG A 74 7.05 -11.90 10.85
N VAL A 75 5.80 -11.70 10.42
CA VAL A 75 5.30 -12.19 9.12
C VAL A 75 4.96 -11.04 8.18
N HIS A 76 4.24 -10.03 8.68
CA HIS A 76 3.66 -8.95 7.87
C HIS A 76 4.30 -7.58 8.16
N GLY A 77 5.54 -7.61 8.66
CA GLY A 77 6.18 -6.42 9.18
C GLY A 77 7.66 -6.59 9.42
N GLY A 78 8.22 -5.67 10.21
CA GLY A 78 9.64 -5.60 10.53
C GLY A 78 10.43 -4.72 9.57
N PRO A 79 11.76 -4.63 9.75
CA PRO A 79 12.61 -3.66 9.04
C PRO A 79 12.49 -3.76 7.51
N ASP A 80 12.37 -4.97 6.97
CA ASP A 80 12.23 -5.21 5.53
C ASP A 80 10.82 -4.97 4.97
N LYS A 81 9.82 -4.74 5.82
CA LYS A 81 8.42 -4.55 5.42
C LYS A 81 7.81 -3.36 6.16
N ALA A 82 8.61 -2.30 6.33
CA ALA A 82 8.21 -1.12 7.08
C ALA A 82 7.09 -0.35 6.36
N VAL A 83 7.18 -0.27 5.03
CA VAL A 83 6.22 0.46 4.18
C VAL A 83 5.77 -0.47 3.05
N TYR A 84 4.48 -0.55 2.79
CA TYR A 84 3.95 -1.21 1.58
C TYR A 84 3.48 -0.18 0.56
N ALA A 85 3.91 -0.28 -0.70
CA ALA A 85 3.49 0.57 -1.80
C ALA A 85 2.63 -0.18 -2.83
N TYR A 86 1.63 0.51 -3.36
CA TYR A 86 0.78 0.05 -4.47
C TYR A 86 0.45 1.20 -5.42
N SER A 87 0.38 0.95 -6.72
CA SER A 87 0.25 2.01 -7.72
C SER A 87 -1.20 2.23 -8.17
N VAL A 88 -1.53 3.45 -8.59
CA VAL A 88 -2.83 3.76 -9.19
C VAL A 88 -3.01 3.08 -10.56
N GLU A 89 -1.92 2.78 -11.26
CA GLU A 89 -1.90 2.03 -12.51
C GLU A 89 -2.38 0.59 -12.28
N ASP A 90 -1.89 -0.07 -11.21
CA ASP A 90 -2.38 -1.39 -10.83
C ASP A 90 -3.83 -1.32 -10.32
N TYR A 91 -4.22 -0.23 -9.66
CA TYR A 91 -5.62 0.00 -9.30
C TYR A 91 -6.54 0.16 -10.50
N ALA A 92 -6.11 0.82 -11.58
CA ALA A 92 -6.89 0.93 -12.80
C ALA A 92 -7.17 -0.46 -13.39
N TRP A 93 -6.14 -1.32 -13.46
CA TRP A 93 -6.29 -2.71 -13.91
C TRP A 93 -7.25 -3.50 -13.02
N TRP A 94 -7.13 -3.39 -11.69
CA TRP A 94 -8.06 -4.06 -10.77
C TRP A 94 -9.49 -3.51 -10.87
N ALA A 95 -9.66 -2.22 -11.12
CA ALA A 95 -10.98 -1.62 -11.23
C ALA A 95 -11.75 -2.19 -12.43
N GLU A 96 -11.05 -2.39 -13.55
CA GLU A 96 -11.59 -3.09 -14.72
C GLU A 96 -11.92 -4.55 -14.40
N SER A 97 -10.97 -5.29 -13.81
CA SER A 97 -11.15 -6.70 -13.45
C SER A 97 -12.29 -6.94 -12.45
N LEU A 98 -12.48 -6.03 -11.50
CA LEU A 98 -13.50 -6.13 -10.45
C LEU A 98 -14.83 -5.48 -10.82
N GLY A 99 -14.89 -4.74 -11.94
CA GLY A 99 -16.07 -3.99 -12.36
C GLY A 99 -16.49 -2.88 -11.37
N ARG A 100 -15.55 -2.35 -10.59
CA ARG A 100 -15.79 -1.29 -9.59
C ARG A 100 -14.53 -0.49 -9.30
N ALA A 101 -14.69 0.75 -8.86
CA ALA A 101 -13.56 1.55 -8.40
C ALA A 101 -12.81 0.89 -7.24
N VAL A 102 -11.49 1.10 -7.23
CA VAL A 102 -10.57 0.68 -6.16
C VAL A 102 -9.97 1.95 -5.56
N ALA A 103 -10.19 2.15 -4.26
CA ALA A 103 -9.70 3.33 -3.55
C ALA A 103 -8.32 3.06 -2.93
N PRO A 104 -7.55 4.11 -2.59
CA PRO A 104 -6.37 3.99 -1.74
C PRO A 104 -6.64 3.17 -0.47
N ALA A 105 -5.60 2.50 0.03
CA ALA A 105 -5.62 1.56 1.15
C ALA A 105 -6.44 0.28 0.92
N THR A 106 -6.93 0.00 -0.31
CA THR A 106 -7.75 -1.19 -0.54
C THR A 106 -6.95 -2.48 -0.28
N PHE A 107 -5.68 -2.52 -0.69
CA PHE A 107 -4.81 -3.68 -0.49
C PHE A 107 -3.93 -3.57 0.77
N GLY A 108 -4.16 -2.53 1.56
CA GLY A 108 -3.51 -2.29 2.86
C GLY A 108 -2.11 -1.70 2.73
N GLU A 109 -1.82 -1.05 1.61
CA GLU A 109 -0.61 -0.28 1.35
C GLU A 109 -0.57 1.00 2.18
N ASN A 110 0.64 1.39 2.59
CA ASN A 110 0.94 2.64 3.25
C ASN A 110 1.09 3.79 2.25
N LEU A 111 1.64 3.52 1.06
CA LEU A 111 1.83 4.51 0.01
C LEU A 111 1.06 4.08 -1.23
N THR A 112 0.10 4.91 -1.64
CA THR A 112 -0.47 4.82 -2.99
C THR A 112 0.35 5.71 -3.90
N THR A 113 0.95 5.17 -4.96
CA THR A 113 1.85 5.90 -5.86
C THR A 113 1.24 6.07 -7.25
N ALA A 114 1.77 7.02 -8.03
CA ALA A 114 1.52 7.15 -9.46
C ALA A 114 2.83 7.40 -10.19
N GLY A 115 2.90 7.06 -11.48
CA GLY A 115 4.05 7.27 -12.36
C GLY A 115 5.17 6.25 -12.20
N ILE A 116 4.98 5.17 -11.44
CA ILE A 116 6.01 4.16 -11.16
C ILE A 116 5.48 2.74 -11.36
N ASP A 117 6.16 1.97 -12.22
CA ASP A 117 5.90 0.54 -12.40
C ASP A 117 6.61 -0.27 -11.31
N LEU A 118 5.88 -0.55 -10.22
CA LEU A 118 6.39 -1.31 -9.08
C LEU A 118 6.81 -2.73 -9.43
N THR A 119 6.24 -3.32 -10.48
CA THR A 119 6.55 -4.69 -10.89
C THR A 119 7.87 -4.72 -11.68
N ALA A 120 8.13 -3.67 -12.46
CA ALA A 120 9.38 -3.49 -13.20
C ALA A 120 10.52 -2.87 -12.36
N SER A 121 10.23 -2.22 -11.23
CA SER A 121 11.26 -1.71 -10.31
C SER A 121 12.18 -2.81 -9.78
N PHE A 122 13.40 -2.45 -9.40
CA PHE A 122 14.40 -3.38 -8.90
C PHE A 122 14.41 -3.47 -7.37
N ILE A 123 14.70 -4.67 -6.86
CA ILE A 123 15.07 -4.83 -5.46
C ILE A 123 16.36 -4.04 -5.21
N GLY A 124 16.34 -3.20 -4.17
CA GLY A 124 17.44 -2.30 -3.82
C GLY A 124 17.30 -0.88 -4.38
N ASP A 125 16.33 -0.59 -5.26
CA ASP A 125 16.08 0.78 -5.70
C ASP A 125 15.73 1.66 -4.49
N ARG A 126 16.33 2.84 -4.44
CA ARG A 126 16.12 3.80 -3.35
C ARG A 126 15.23 4.94 -3.79
N TRP A 127 14.22 5.22 -3.00
CA TRP A 127 13.27 6.30 -3.24
C TRP A 127 13.50 7.40 -2.23
N ARG A 128 13.82 8.59 -2.73
CA ARG A 128 13.77 9.81 -1.93
C ARG A 128 12.38 10.40 -2.06
N VAL A 129 11.70 10.51 -0.91
CA VAL A 129 10.31 10.98 -0.84
C VAL A 129 10.19 11.88 0.38
N GLY A 130 9.79 13.14 0.17
CA GLY A 130 9.85 14.14 1.23
C GLY A 130 11.27 14.26 1.79
N THR A 131 11.45 13.99 3.09
CA THR A 131 12.78 13.91 3.72
C THR A 131 13.26 12.49 4.01
N ALA A 132 12.48 11.46 3.67
CA ALA A 132 12.82 10.06 3.93
C ALA A 132 13.53 9.42 2.73
N VAL A 133 14.32 8.37 3.01
CA VAL A 133 14.84 7.45 1.99
C VAL A 133 14.33 6.05 2.27
N LEU A 134 13.61 5.49 1.30
CA LEU A 134 13.08 4.14 1.33
C LEU A 134 13.83 3.26 0.34
N GLU A 135 13.95 1.96 0.59
CA GLU A 135 14.58 1.01 -0.34
C GLU A 135 13.67 -0.18 -0.59
N ILE A 136 13.45 -0.54 -1.86
CA ILE A 136 12.64 -1.70 -2.23
C ILE A 136 13.33 -2.97 -1.72
N SER A 137 12.63 -3.73 -0.88
CA SER A 137 13.18 -4.92 -0.22
C SER A 137 12.69 -6.22 -0.84
N GLN A 138 11.41 -6.29 -1.20
CA GLN A 138 10.77 -7.51 -1.71
C GLN A 138 9.35 -7.24 -2.26
N PRO A 139 8.82 -8.13 -3.13
CA PRO A 139 7.39 -8.12 -3.45
C PRO A 139 6.53 -8.45 -2.23
N ARG A 140 5.23 -8.15 -2.34
CA ARG A 140 4.23 -8.67 -1.42
C ARG A 140 3.81 -10.09 -1.79
N THR A 141 3.83 -10.97 -0.81
CA THR A 141 3.08 -12.23 -0.84
C THR A 141 1.67 -12.00 -0.26
N PRO A 142 0.58 -12.24 -1.01
CA PRO A 142 -0.77 -12.10 -0.49
C PRO A 142 -1.05 -13.14 0.61
N CYS A 143 -2.00 -12.85 1.50
CA CYS A 143 -2.42 -13.76 2.57
C CYS A 143 -3.93 -13.72 2.75
N TYR A 144 -4.48 -14.63 3.55
CA TYR A 144 -5.94 -14.74 3.76
C TYR A 144 -6.59 -13.43 4.26
N LYS A 145 -5.85 -12.56 4.95
CA LYS A 145 -6.36 -11.25 5.41
C LYS A 145 -6.72 -10.32 4.26
N LEU A 146 -6.09 -10.47 3.10
CA LEU A 146 -6.48 -9.79 1.87
C LEU A 146 -7.84 -10.30 1.38
N GLY A 147 -8.07 -11.61 1.41
CA GLY A 147 -9.37 -12.19 1.07
C GLY A 147 -10.49 -11.68 1.99
N MET A 148 -10.22 -11.64 3.31
CA MET A 148 -11.11 -11.03 4.29
C MET A 148 -11.42 -9.54 3.96
N ARG A 149 -10.41 -8.74 3.60
CA ARG A 149 -10.58 -7.33 3.20
C ARG A 149 -11.44 -7.19 1.96
N MET A 150 -11.27 -8.09 0.99
CA MET A 150 -11.98 -8.07 -0.29
C MET A 150 -13.35 -8.76 -0.25
N GLY A 151 -13.69 -9.42 0.86
CA GLY A 151 -14.92 -10.20 0.99
C GLY A 151 -14.94 -11.45 0.11
N ASP A 152 -13.77 -11.99 -0.23
CA ASP A 152 -13.60 -13.10 -1.18
C ASP A 152 -12.38 -13.95 -0.79
N GLU A 153 -12.62 -15.20 -0.38
CA GLU A 153 -11.58 -16.14 0.06
C GLU A 153 -10.60 -16.52 -1.05
N GLY A 154 -11.04 -16.52 -2.31
CA GLY A 154 -10.21 -16.80 -3.48
C GLY A 154 -9.38 -15.60 -3.93
N PHE A 155 -9.61 -14.41 -3.36
CA PHE A 155 -8.92 -13.18 -3.76
C PHE A 155 -7.39 -13.27 -3.67
N PRO A 156 -6.77 -13.85 -2.62
CA PRO A 156 -5.32 -13.97 -2.56
C PRO A 156 -4.73 -14.70 -3.77
N GLY A 157 -5.38 -15.77 -4.24
CA GLY A 157 -4.95 -16.51 -5.44
C GLY A 157 -5.12 -15.69 -6.73
N ARG A 158 -6.21 -14.92 -6.86
CA ARG A 158 -6.36 -13.99 -7.99
C ARG A 158 -5.30 -12.89 -7.96
N PHE A 159 -4.96 -12.40 -6.77
CA PHE A 159 -3.96 -11.35 -6.59
C PHE A 159 -2.56 -11.83 -6.99
N GLU A 160 -2.21 -13.06 -6.60
CA GLU A 160 -0.98 -13.72 -7.01
C GLU A 160 -0.96 -13.94 -8.54
N ALA A 161 -2.02 -14.51 -9.11
CA ALA A 161 -2.13 -14.76 -10.55
C ALA A 161 -2.10 -13.48 -11.40
N ALA A 162 -2.53 -12.34 -10.85
CA ALA A 162 -2.46 -11.06 -11.56
C ALA A 162 -1.01 -10.56 -11.74
N GLY A 163 -0.05 -11.06 -10.97
CA GLY A 163 1.37 -10.69 -11.09
C GLY A 163 1.65 -9.22 -10.76
N ARG A 164 0.78 -8.58 -9.96
CA ARG A 164 0.86 -7.16 -9.56
C ARG A 164 1.02 -7.03 -8.04
N PRO A 165 2.16 -7.44 -7.48
CA PRO A 165 2.33 -7.57 -6.04
C PRO A 165 2.41 -6.22 -5.32
N GLY A 166 2.79 -5.14 -6.00
CA GLY A 166 3.35 -3.96 -5.36
C GLY A 166 4.70 -4.28 -4.69
N ALA A 167 5.20 -3.34 -3.87
CA ALA A 167 6.54 -3.43 -3.30
C ALA A 167 6.52 -3.15 -1.80
N TYR A 168 7.22 -3.97 -1.01
CA TYR A 168 7.61 -3.58 0.34
C TYR A 168 8.91 -2.78 0.28
N LEU A 169 9.00 -1.79 1.17
CA LEU A 169 10.16 -0.95 1.34
C LEU A 169 10.61 -0.97 2.80
N ARG A 170 11.93 -0.96 2.97
CA ARG A 170 12.60 -0.69 4.25
C ARG A 170 12.92 0.80 4.36
N ILE A 171 13.00 1.29 5.60
CA ILE A 171 13.44 2.66 5.88
C ILE A 171 14.97 2.67 5.93
N VAL A 172 15.60 3.44 5.05
CA VAL A 172 17.06 3.64 5.02
C VAL A 172 17.43 4.91 5.76
N GLU A 173 16.66 5.99 5.52
CA GLU A 173 16.76 7.24 6.25
C GLU A 173 15.37 7.63 6.74
N GLU A 174 15.25 7.86 8.05
CA GLU A 174 14.01 8.34 8.66
C GLU A 174 13.70 9.75 8.17
N GLY A 175 12.42 10.11 8.17
CA GLY A 175 12.00 11.42 7.67
C GLY A 175 10.50 11.62 7.75
N VAL A 176 10.01 12.48 6.87
CA VAL A 176 8.61 12.86 6.80
C VAL A 176 8.16 12.77 5.34
N ILE A 177 7.01 12.13 5.13
CA ILE A 177 6.34 12.02 3.84
C ILE A 177 4.95 12.63 3.95
N THR A 178 4.52 13.35 2.92
CA THR A 178 3.15 13.81 2.75
C THR A 178 2.60 13.41 1.39
N LYS A 179 1.27 13.40 1.28
CA LYS A 179 0.60 13.36 -0.02
C LYS A 179 1.12 14.48 -0.92
N GLY A 180 1.40 14.14 -2.17
CA GLY A 180 1.92 15.06 -3.19
C GLY A 180 3.45 15.10 -3.29
N ASP A 181 4.18 14.45 -2.38
CA ASP A 181 5.63 14.37 -2.48
C ASP A 181 6.05 13.62 -3.74
N ALA A 182 7.00 14.20 -4.48
CA ALA A 182 7.65 13.53 -5.60
C ALA A 182 8.47 12.32 -5.09
N ILE A 183 8.55 11.30 -5.93
CA ILE A 183 9.36 10.11 -5.68
C ILE A 183 10.54 10.15 -6.64
N HIS A 184 11.73 10.43 -6.12
CA HIS A 184 12.97 10.36 -6.90
C HIS A 184 13.61 8.99 -6.72
N VAL A 185 13.78 8.25 -7.82
CA VAL A 185 14.34 6.90 -7.81
C VAL A 185 15.83 6.95 -8.11
N ASP A 186 16.64 6.55 -7.13
CA ASP A 186 18.05 6.22 -7.28
C ASP A 186 18.14 4.71 -7.56
N GLU A 187 18.45 4.33 -8.80
CA GLU A 187 18.51 2.92 -9.22
C GLU A 187 19.64 2.14 -8.51
N ALA A 188 19.36 0.88 -8.17
CA ALA A 188 20.35 -0.02 -7.61
C ALA A 188 21.49 -0.35 -8.59
N ALA A 189 22.69 -0.61 -8.05
CA ALA A 189 23.81 -1.10 -8.85
C ALA A 189 23.52 -2.52 -9.39
N GLN A 190 23.75 -2.73 -10.69
CA GLN A 190 23.47 -3.99 -11.39
C GLN A 190 24.48 -5.12 -11.07
N PRO A 191 24.09 -6.40 -11.19
CA PRO A 191 22.82 -6.91 -11.75
C PRO A 191 21.67 -6.88 -10.75
N ALA A 192 20.56 -6.26 -11.16
CA ALA A 192 19.42 -6.03 -10.30
C ALA A 192 18.24 -6.95 -10.68
N ILE A 193 17.60 -7.54 -9.67
CA ILE A 193 16.44 -8.43 -9.81
C ILE A 193 15.16 -7.57 -9.70
N THR A 194 14.22 -7.70 -10.63
CA THR A 194 12.96 -6.93 -10.55
C THR A 194 12.01 -7.53 -9.52
N VAL A 195 11.14 -6.70 -8.93
CA VAL A 195 10.07 -7.13 -8.01
C VAL A 195 9.22 -8.24 -8.63
N GLY A 196 8.81 -8.08 -9.90
CA GLY A 196 8.00 -9.04 -10.62
C GLY A 196 8.70 -10.36 -10.96
N SER A 197 10.03 -10.40 -10.97
CA SER A 197 10.76 -11.66 -11.22
C SER A 197 10.82 -12.58 -10.00
N LEU A 198 10.52 -12.08 -8.81
CA LEU A 198 10.51 -12.84 -7.55
C LEU A 198 9.14 -13.39 -7.15
N VAL A 199 8.08 -13.09 -7.91
CA VAL A 199 6.76 -13.69 -7.70
C VAL A 199 6.61 -14.98 -8.52
N ALA A 200 5.97 -15.99 -7.93
CA ALA A 200 5.63 -17.22 -8.63
C ALA A 200 4.64 -16.91 -9.77
N ARG A 201 4.81 -17.56 -10.92
CA ARG A 201 3.91 -17.48 -12.07
C ARG A 201 3.02 -18.70 -12.15
#